data_AF-A0AAW6H627-F1
#
_entry.id   AF-A0AAW6H627-F1
#
_cell.length_a   1.000
_cell.length_b   1.000
_cell.length_c   1.000
_cell.angle_alpha   90.00
_cell.angle_beta   90.00
_cell.angle_gamma   90.00
#
_symmetry.space_group_name_H-M   'P 1'
#
loop_
_entity.id
_entity.type
_entity.pdbx_description
1 polymer ?
#
loop_
_entity_poly.entity_id
_entity_poly.type
_entity_poly.pdbx_seq_one_letter_code
_entity_poly.pdbx_strand_id
1 'polypeptide(L)'
;SMLNFSTSALADADVLLYVTDVVETPDKHNDFVEKVGHLDVPVLLLINKIDLSNQEKLVELVEAWKELLPKAEIIPISATSKFNVDYVMKRVKELLPDSPPYFDKDQWTDKPARFFVTEIIREKILLYYDKEIPYSVEVMVEQFKEEAKKIHISAVIYVERDSQKGIIIGKQGKALKKVATEARRDLERFFGKTIFLETFVKVDKDWRSSDKELRNFGYQLD
;
A
#
# COMPACT_ATOMS: atom_id res chain seq x y z
N SER A 1 8.02 -2.32 12.14
CA SER A 1 7.69 -0.96 11.66
C SER A 1 7.53 -0.99 10.13
N MET A 2 6.94 0.03 9.48
CA MET A 2 6.91 0.10 8.00
C MET A 2 8.31 0.09 7.37
N LEU A 3 9.32 0.61 8.08
CA LEU A 3 10.72 0.58 7.63
C LEU A 3 11.32 -0.83 7.65
N ASN A 4 10.96 -1.67 8.63
CA ASN A 4 11.42 -3.06 8.66
C ASN A 4 10.81 -3.86 7.49
N PHE A 5 9.53 -3.62 7.15
CA PHE A 5 8.88 -4.25 5.99
C PHE A 5 9.54 -3.85 4.66
N SER A 6 9.94 -2.57 4.53
CA SER A 6 10.72 -2.12 3.37
C SER A 6 12.10 -2.80 3.31
N THR A 7 12.75 -2.98 4.46
CA THR A 7 14.10 -3.58 4.52
C THR A 7 14.08 -5.08 4.25
N SER A 8 13.07 -5.82 4.72
CA SER A 8 12.93 -7.25 4.41
C SER A 8 12.64 -7.50 2.94
N ALA A 9 11.83 -6.66 2.30
CA ALA A 9 11.58 -6.73 0.85
C ALA A 9 12.86 -6.57 0.00
N LEU A 10 13.89 -5.88 0.51
CA LEU A 10 15.18 -5.77 -0.18
C LEU A 10 16.00 -7.06 -0.18
N ALA A 11 15.76 -7.97 0.77
CA ALA A 11 16.59 -9.18 0.93
C ALA A 11 16.20 -10.32 -0.04
N ASP A 12 14.93 -10.42 -0.41
CA ASP A 12 14.39 -11.54 -1.20
C ASP A 12 13.98 -11.14 -2.65
N ALA A 13 14.17 -9.88 -3.05
CA ALA A 13 13.70 -9.42 -4.36
C ALA A 13 14.64 -9.83 -5.50
N ASP A 14 14.12 -10.47 -6.55
CA ASP A 14 14.87 -10.72 -7.80
C ASP A 14 15.13 -9.44 -8.61
N VAL A 15 14.23 -8.46 -8.51
CA VAL A 15 14.30 -7.16 -9.19
C VAL A 15 13.73 -6.10 -8.24
N LEU A 16 14.44 -4.99 -8.05
CA LEU A 16 13.96 -3.87 -7.26
C LEU A 16 13.36 -2.77 -8.16
N LEU A 17 12.12 -2.39 -7.90
CA LEU A 17 11.52 -1.19 -8.47
C LEU A 17 11.60 -0.05 -7.44
N TYR A 18 12.52 0.89 -7.65
CA TYR A 18 12.66 2.07 -6.82
C TYR A 18 11.83 3.20 -7.42
N VAL A 19 10.74 3.62 -6.76
CA VAL A 19 9.86 4.67 -7.28
C VAL A 19 10.10 5.98 -6.55
N THR A 20 10.37 7.03 -7.31
CA THR A 20 10.43 8.43 -6.84
C THR A 20 9.57 9.31 -7.75
N ASP A 21 9.51 10.60 -7.49
CA ASP A 21 8.80 11.56 -8.33
C ASP A 21 9.63 12.80 -8.66
N VAL A 22 9.06 13.69 -9.48
CA VAL A 22 9.73 14.93 -9.93
C VAL A 22 9.83 16.04 -8.88
N VAL A 23 9.27 15.82 -7.68
CA VAL A 23 9.28 16.78 -6.56
C VAL A 23 10.25 16.34 -5.47
N GLU A 24 10.40 15.04 -5.28
CA GLU A 24 11.37 14.47 -4.36
C GLU A 24 12.81 14.75 -4.82
N THR A 25 13.60 15.18 -3.85
CA THR A 25 15.02 15.43 -4.04
C THR A 25 15.80 14.26 -3.44
N PRO A 26 16.88 13.80 -4.10
CA PRO A 26 17.57 12.56 -3.69
C PRO A 26 18.18 12.58 -2.29
N ASP A 27 18.37 13.76 -1.71
CA ASP A 27 18.93 14.02 -0.38
C ASP A 27 18.03 13.57 0.78
N LYS A 28 16.73 13.32 0.55
CA LYS A 28 15.79 13.01 1.63
C LYS A 28 15.92 11.60 2.22
N HIS A 29 16.60 10.67 1.55
CA HIS A 29 16.65 9.25 1.94
C HIS A 29 18.02 8.60 1.77
N ASN A 30 19.09 9.31 2.15
CA ASN A 30 20.48 8.87 1.90
C ASN A 30 20.78 7.45 2.39
N ASP A 31 20.35 7.09 3.61
CA ASP A 31 20.59 5.76 4.19
C ASP A 31 19.92 4.61 3.41
N PHE A 32 18.77 4.85 2.78
CA PHE A 32 18.05 3.84 2.02
C PHE A 32 18.61 3.74 0.59
N VAL A 33 18.92 4.88 -0.03
CA VAL A 33 19.58 4.94 -1.35
C VAL A 33 20.95 4.25 -1.31
N GLU A 34 21.72 4.46 -0.24
CA GLU A 34 22.97 3.74 -0.02
C GLU A 34 22.76 2.23 0.01
N LYS A 35 21.78 1.73 0.79
CA LYS A 35 21.46 0.29 0.81
C LYS A 35 21.10 -0.24 -0.57
N VAL A 36 20.29 0.51 -1.33
CA VAL A 36 19.92 0.15 -2.70
C VAL A 36 21.14 0.05 -3.62
N GLY A 37 22.12 0.95 -3.47
CA GLY A 37 23.37 0.92 -4.23
C GLY A 37 24.26 -0.31 -3.94
N HIS A 38 24.09 -0.94 -2.78
CA HIS A 38 24.81 -2.16 -2.38
C HIS A 38 24.08 -3.45 -2.76
N LEU A 39 22.88 -3.38 -3.35
CA LEU A 39 22.17 -4.57 -3.81
C LEU A 39 22.83 -5.17 -5.06
N ASP A 40 22.84 -6.49 -5.11
CA ASP A 40 23.34 -7.25 -6.26
C ASP A 40 22.27 -7.52 -7.33
N VAL A 41 21.01 -7.20 -7.01
CA VAL A 41 19.86 -7.43 -7.89
C VAL A 41 19.62 -6.24 -8.82
N PRO A 42 19.06 -6.44 -10.03
CA PRO A 42 18.75 -5.36 -10.94
C PRO A 42 17.83 -4.31 -10.30
N VAL A 43 18.21 -3.03 -10.41
CA VAL A 43 17.42 -1.90 -9.90
C VAL A 43 16.83 -1.12 -11.09
N LEU A 44 15.50 -1.04 -11.14
CA LEU A 44 14.76 -0.16 -12.02
C LEU A 44 14.33 1.08 -11.24
N LEU A 45 14.93 2.24 -11.52
CA LEU A 45 14.57 3.50 -10.88
C LEU A 45 13.49 4.20 -11.71
N LEU A 46 12.28 4.29 -11.17
CA LEU A 46 11.12 4.87 -11.83
C LEU A 46 10.91 6.30 -11.34
N ILE A 47 11.16 7.28 -12.21
CA ILE A 47 10.83 8.68 -11.94
C ILE A 47 9.39 8.90 -12.41
N ASN A 48 8.45 8.88 -11.47
CA ASN A 48 7.02 9.03 -11.75
C ASN A 48 6.59 10.51 -11.78
N LYS A 49 5.38 10.76 -12.29
CA LYS A 49 4.76 12.09 -12.40
C LYS A 49 5.51 13.04 -13.34
N ILE A 50 6.14 12.53 -14.40
CA ILE A 50 6.84 13.39 -15.38
C ILE A 50 5.92 14.38 -16.10
N ASP A 51 4.61 14.11 -16.11
CA ASP A 51 3.58 15.02 -16.59
C ASP A 51 3.49 16.34 -15.80
N LEU A 52 4.09 16.39 -14.60
CA LEU A 52 4.19 17.60 -13.77
C LEU A 52 5.54 18.33 -13.91
N SER A 53 6.43 17.85 -14.78
CA SER A 53 7.76 18.43 -15.01
C SER A 53 7.94 18.89 -16.47
N ASN A 54 9.14 19.34 -16.80
CA ASN A 54 9.55 19.68 -18.16
C ASN A 54 10.84 18.93 -18.54
N GLN A 55 11.21 19.00 -19.81
CA GLN A 55 12.36 18.25 -20.34
C GLN A 55 13.68 18.60 -19.65
N GLU A 56 13.95 19.90 -19.43
CA GLU A 56 15.20 20.38 -18.83
C GLU A 56 15.36 19.84 -17.41
N LYS A 57 14.35 20.03 -16.55
CA LYS A 57 14.36 19.55 -15.17
C LYS A 57 14.40 18.03 -15.07
N LEU A 58 13.73 17.33 -15.99
CA LEU A 58 13.76 15.87 -16.00
C LEU A 58 15.15 15.35 -16.35
N VAL A 59 15.86 15.98 -17.29
CA VAL A 59 17.24 15.62 -17.64
C VAL A 59 18.15 15.81 -16.43
N GLU A 60 18.10 16.97 -15.77
CA GLU A 60 18.88 17.24 -14.56
C GLU A 60 18.61 16.20 -13.45
N LEU A 61 17.34 15.84 -13.25
CA LEU A 61 16.95 14.86 -12.24
C LEU A 61 17.45 13.44 -12.58
N VAL A 62 17.39 13.05 -13.86
CA VAL A 62 17.93 11.76 -14.33
C VAL A 62 19.44 11.72 -14.12
N GLU A 63 20.16 12.79 -14.41
CA GLU A 63 21.60 12.89 -14.19
C GLU A 63 21.95 12.77 -12.71
N ALA A 64 21.26 13.50 -11.83
CA ALA A 64 21.46 13.43 -10.39
C ALA A 64 21.24 12.00 -9.84
N TRP A 65 20.17 11.32 -10.27
CA TRP A 65 19.93 9.93 -9.87
C TRP A 65 20.95 8.95 -10.41
N LYS A 66 21.47 9.20 -11.62
CA LYS A 66 22.50 8.36 -12.24
C LYS A 66 23.84 8.46 -11.51
N GLU A 67 24.16 9.62 -10.96
CA GLU A 67 25.35 9.79 -10.11
C GLU A 67 25.22 9.03 -8.79
N LEU A 68 24.03 9.04 -8.18
CA LEU A 68 23.77 8.38 -6.90
C LEU A 68 23.63 6.86 -7.01
N LEU A 69 22.97 6.38 -8.07
CA LEU A 69 22.70 4.97 -8.33
C LEU A 69 23.18 4.58 -9.73
N PRO A 70 24.50 4.52 -9.97
CA PRO A 70 25.07 4.30 -11.29
C PRO A 70 24.75 2.93 -11.90
N LYS A 71 24.34 1.96 -11.07
CA LYS A 71 23.91 0.62 -11.49
C LYS A 71 22.43 0.54 -11.87
N ALA A 72 21.62 1.55 -11.53
CA ALA A 72 20.18 1.50 -11.78
C ALA A 72 19.83 1.85 -13.24
N GLU A 73 18.87 1.13 -13.81
CA GLU A 73 18.23 1.52 -15.07
C GLU A 73 17.14 2.55 -14.76
N ILE A 74 17.33 3.80 -15.20
CA ILE A 74 16.39 4.89 -14.92
C ILE A 74 15.33 4.95 -16.01
N ILE A 75 14.06 4.88 -15.59
CA ILE A 75 12.90 4.86 -16.48
C ILE A 75 11.93 5.98 -16.06
N PRO A 76 11.88 7.10 -16.79
CA PRO A 76 10.87 8.13 -16.56
C PRO A 76 9.48 7.63 -16.96
N ILE A 77 8.48 7.78 -16.08
CA ILE A 77 7.11 7.32 -16.28
C ILE A 77 6.08 8.37 -15.86
N SER A 78 4.87 8.23 -16.39
CA SER A 78 3.69 8.86 -15.79
C SER A 78 2.61 7.80 -15.64
N ALA A 79 2.42 7.32 -14.40
CA ALA A 79 1.44 6.30 -14.09
C ALA A 79 0.01 6.74 -14.46
N THR A 80 -0.32 8.01 -14.23
CA THR A 80 -1.65 8.59 -14.52
C THR A 80 -1.94 8.62 -16.02
N SER A 81 -0.95 8.99 -16.84
CA SER A 81 -1.11 9.03 -18.31
C SER A 81 -0.81 7.67 -18.98
N LYS A 82 -0.40 6.67 -18.19
CA LYS A 82 0.12 5.37 -18.66
C LYS A 82 1.36 5.48 -19.55
N PHE A 83 2.08 6.60 -19.49
CA PHE A 83 3.31 6.77 -20.24
C PHE A 83 4.41 5.84 -19.70
N ASN A 84 4.98 5.02 -20.59
CA ASN A 84 6.13 4.16 -20.35
C ASN A 84 5.92 3.05 -19.29
N VAL A 85 4.70 2.86 -18.80
CA VAL A 85 4.35 1.80 -17.83
C VAL A 85 4.48 0.40 -18.45
N ASP A 86 4.09 0.25 -19.71
CA ASP A 86 4.21 -1.02 -20.44
C ASP A 86 5.68 -1.45 -20.62
N TYR A 87 6.58 -0.48 -20.80
CA TYR A 87 8.02 -0.74 -20.87
C TYR A 87 8.57 -1.23 -19.53
N VAL A 88 8.16 -0.63 -18.40
CA VAL A 88 8.52 -1.12 -17.07
C VAL A 88 8.11 -2.59 -16.91
N MET A 89 6.87 -2.93 -17.25
CA MET A 89 6.38 -4.30 -17.17
C MET A 89 7.19 -5.26 -18.06
N LYS A 90 7.56 -4.83 -19.27
CA LYS A 90 8.44 -5.59 -20.16
C LYS A 90 9.81 -5.83 -19.54
N ARG A 91 10.45 -4.79 -18.98
CA ARG A 91 11.77 -4.89 -18.35
C ARG A 91 11.76 -5.78 -17.12
N VAL A 92 10.74 -5.70 -16.28
CA VAL A 92 10.58 -6.62 -15.15
C VAL A 92 10.56 -8.08 -15.64
N LYS A 93 9.79 -8.40 -16.68
CA LYS A 93 9.74 -9.76 -17.24
C LYS A 93 11.08 -10.23 -17.82
N GLU A 94 11.85 -9.33 -18.43
CA GLU A 94 13.16 -9.65 -18.99
C GLU A 94 14.26 -9.84 -17.93
N LEU A 95 14.07 -9.28 -16.74
CA LEU A 95 15.02 -9.36 -15.62
C LEU A 95 14.70 -10.49 -14.64
N LEU A 96 13.44 -10.94 -14.58
CA LEU A 96 13.04 -12.04 -13.71
C LEU A 96 13.70 -13.37 -14.13
N PRO A 97 14.20 -14.18 -13.18
CA PRO A 97 14.75 -15.49 -13.48
C PRO A 97 13.65 -16.47 -13.91
N ASP A 98 14.03 -17.45 -14.72
CA ASP A 98 13.16 -18.58 -15.03
C ASP A 98 12.90 -19.39 -13.73
N SER A 99 11.62 -19.58 -13.41
CA SER A 99 11.19 -20.34 -12.24
C SER A 99 9.85 -21.04 -12.50
N PRO A 100 9.60 -22.21 -11.89
CA PRO A 100 8.25 -22.75 -11.84
C PRO A 100 7.28 -21.75 -11.18
N PRO A 101 6.00 -21.76 -11.56
CA PRO A 101 4.98 -20.99 -10.87
C PRO A 101 4.90 -21.40 -9.40
N TYR A 102 5.07 -20.42 -8.50
CA TYR A 102 4.87 -20.62 -7.05
C TYR A 102 3.38 -20.64 -6.66
N PHE A 103 2.52 -20.04 -7.49
CA PHE A 103 1.08 -19.90 -7.27
C PHE A 103 0.32 -20.33 -8.52
N ASP A 104 -0.94 -20.74 -8.35
CA ASP A 104 -1.82 -21.11 -9.47
C ASP A 104 -2.11 -19.90 -10.37
N LYS A 105 -2.34 -20.12 -11.67
CA LYS A 105 -2.61 -19.04 -12.64
C LYS A 105 -3.83 -18.19 -12.29
N ASP A 106 -4.80 -18.79 -11.60
CA ASP A 106 -6.05 -18.14 -11.19
C ASP A 106 -5.94 -17.51 -9.80
N GLN A 107 -4.82 -17.72 -9.10
CA GLN A 107 -4.56 -17.14 -7.79
C GLN A 107 -4.07 -15.71 -7.96
N TRP A 108 -4.99 -14.75 -7.78
CA TRP A 108 -4.68 -13.32 -7.82
C TRP A 108 -3.78 -12.86 -6.65
N THR A 109 -3.75 -13.61 -5.54
CA THR A 109 -3.07 -13.24 -4.30
C THR A 109 -2.93 -14.43 -3.35
N ASP A 110 -1.90 -14.41 -2.50
CA ASP A 110 -1.72 -15.32 -1.37
C ASP A 110 -2.45 -14.85 -0.10
N LYS A 111 -3.03 -13.64 -0.13
CA LYS A 111 -3.62 -13.01 1.06
C LYS A 111 -5.01 -13.56 1.37
N PRO A 112 -5.36 -13.73 2.65
CA PRO A 112 -6.67 -14.22 3.06
C PRO A 112 -7.77 -13.21 2.71
N ALA A 113 -9.01 -13.66 2.49
CA ALA A 113 -10.16 -12.79 2.20
C ALA A 113 -10.33 -11.63 3.21
N ARG A 114 -9.99 -11.88 4.48
CA ARG A 114 -10.02 -10.86 5.55
C ARG A 114 -9.07 -9.68 5.29
N PHE A 115 -7.93 -9.92 4.66
CA PHE A 115 -6.99 -8.87 4.28
C PHE A 115 -7.65 -7.87 3.32
N PHE A 116 -8.33 -8.36 2.28
CA PHE A 116 -9.02 -7.49 1.33
C PHE A 116 -10.15 -6.69 1.97
N VAL A 117 -10.86 -7.28 2.93
CA VAL A 117 -11.86 -6.55 3.71
C VAL A 117 -11.20 -5.38 4.46
N THR A 118 -10.09 -5.65 5.16
CA THR A 118 -9.31 -4.62 5.86
C THR A 118 -8.85 -3.53 4.90
N GLU A 119 -8.23 -3.88 3.77
CA GLU A 119 -7.68 -2.91 2.82
C GLU A 119 -8.76 -2.10 2.11
N ILE A 120 -9.89 -2.71 1.72
CA ILE A 120 -11.00 -1.97 1.09
C ILE A 120 -11.61 -0.96 2.07
N ILE A 121 -11.73 -1.31 3.35
CA ILE A 121 -12.20 -0.35 4.37
C ILE A 121 -11.15 0.75 4.58
N ARG A 122 -9.85 0.40 4.70
CA ARG A 122 -8.75 1.37 4.84
C ARG A 122 -8.69 2.34 3.67
N GLU A 123 -8.87 1.88 2.44
CA GLU A 123 -8.96 2.72 1.25
C GLU A 123 -10.09 3.75 1.38
N LYS A 124 -11.28 3.34 1.86
CA LYS A 124 -12.39 4.29 2.05
C LYS A 124 -12.13 5.28 3.17
N ILE A 125 -11.40 4.88 4.21
CA ILE A 125 -10.94 5.82 5.23
C ILE A 125 -9.95 6.82 4.59
N LEU A 126 -8.98 6.35 3.81
CA LEU A 126 -8.01 7.21 3.12
C LEU A 126 -8.68 8.22 2.16
N LEU A 127 -9.75 7.81 1.47
CA LEU A 127 -10.47 8.66 0.51
C LEU A 127 -11.40 9.70 1.16
N TYR A 128 -11.93 9.43 2.36
CA TYR A 128 -13.00 10.25 2.96
C TYR A 128 -12.62 11.00 4.23
N TYR A 129 -11.44 10.74 4.79
CA TYR A 129 -10.91 11.51 5.91
C TYR A 129 -9.61 12.19 5.53
N ASP A 130 -9.35 13.34 6.15
CA ASP A 130 -8.17 14.15 5.92
C ASP A 130 -7.21 14.11 7.11
N LYS A 131 -6.09 14.83 6.95
CA LYS A 131 -5.08 15.10 7.99
C LYS A 131 -4.49 13.80 8.53
N GLU A 132 -4.45 13.63 9.85
CA GLU A 132 -3.82 12.49 10.51
C GLU A 132 -4.69 11.23 10.51
N ILE A 133 -6.00 11.34 10.27
CA ILE A 133 -6.95 10.24 10.47
C ILE A 133 -6.63 9.01 9.60
N PRO A 134 -6.37 9.13 8.28
CA PRO A 134 -6.03 7.97 7.45
C PRO A 134 -4.82 7.19 7.94
N TYR A 135 -3.90 7.86 8.65
CA TYR A 135 -2.65 7.29 9.10
C TYR A 135 -2.71 6.78 10.54
N SER A 136 -3.77 7.10 11.30
CA SER A 136 -3.94 6.78 12.73
C SER A 136 -5.05 5.76 12.99
N VAL A 137 -5.35 4.91 11.99
CA VAL A 137 -6.35 3.85 12.09
C VAL A 137 -5.73 2.47 11.86
N GLU A 138 -6.35 1.45 12.46
CA GLU A 138 -6.15 0.06 12.08
C GLU A 138 -7.50 -0.62 11.86
N VAL A 139 -7.61 -1.52 10.88
CA VAL A 139 -8.87 -2.22 10.59
C VAL A 139 -8.69 -3.71 10.79
N MET A 140 -9.45 -4.27 11.73
CA MET A 140 -9.43 -5.68 12.04
C MET A 140 -10.78 -6.34 11.76
N VAL A 141 -10.77 -7.46 11.05
CA VAL A 141 -11.96 -8.27 10.81
C VAL A 141 -12.14 -9.25 11.96
N GLU A 142 -13.06 -8.96 12.88
CA GLU A 142 -13.41 -9.86 14.00
C GLU A 142 -14.17 -11.08 13.48
N GLN A 143 -15.15 -10.87 12.60
CA GLN A 143 -15.97 -11.93 12.05
C GLN A 143 -16.00 -11.91 10.52
N PHE A 144 -15.82 -13.07 9.91
CA PHE A 144 -16.06 -13.33 8.49
C PHE A 144 -16.80 -14.66 8.38
N LYS A 145 -18.11 -14.61 8.16
CA LYS A 145 -18.97 -15.79 7.97
C LYS A 145 -19.49 -15.80 6.55
N GLU A 146 -18.98 -16.75 5.77
CA GLU A 146 -19.33 -16.91 4.37
C GLU A 146 -20.36 -18.02 4.18
N GLU A 147 -21.40 -17.71 3.41
CA GLU A 147 -22.41 -18.65 2.94
C GLU A 147 -22.42 -18.67 1.40
N ALA A 148 -23.26 -19.51 0.80
CA ALA A 148 -23.30 -19.69 -0.66
C ALA A 148 -23.52 -18.38 -1.43
N LYS A 149 -24.39 -17.48 -0.95
CA LYS A 149 -24.78 -16.24 -1.65
C LYS A 149 -24.47 -14.95 -0.88
N LYS A 150 -24.07 -15.05 0.39
CA LYS A 150 -23.89 -13.90 1.29
C LYS A 150 -22.67 -14.05 2.18
N ILE A 151 -22.09 -12.93 2.56
CA ILE A 151 -21.01 -12.88 3.54
C ILE A 151 -21.39 -11.88 4.64
N HIS A 152 -21.28 -12.32 5.89
CA HIS A 152 -21.48 -11.49 7.08
C HIS A 152 -20.12 -11.14 7.66
N ILE A 153 -19.83 -9.84 7.70
CA ILE A 153 -18.54 -9.30 8.08
C ILE A 153 -18.75 -8.34 9.24
N SER A 154 -17.98 -8.52 10.32
CA SER A 154 -17.89 -7.56 11.42
C SER A 154 -16.44 -7.09 11.50
N ALA A 155 -16.24 -5.79 11.31
CA ALA A 155 -14.93 -5.15 11.31
C ALA A 155 -14.86 -4.06 12.40
N VAL A 156 -13.68 -3.91 13.00
CA VAL A 156 -13.38 -2.87 13.97
C VAL A 156 -12.33 -1.95 13.40
N ILE A 157 -12.61 -0.65 13.45
CA ILE A 157 -11.68 0.43 13.16
C ILE A 157 -11.12 0.90 14.51
N TYR A 158 -9.86 0.61 14.77
CA TYR A 158 -9.13 1.07 15.94
C TYR A 158 -8.55 2.46 15.70
N VAL A 159 -8.61 3.31 16.71
CA VAL A 159 -7.99 4.65 16.75
C VAL A 159 -7.28 4.85 18.09
N GLU A 160 -6.35 5.78 18.16
CA GLU A 160 -5.57 6.03 19.38
C GLU A 160 -6.29 6.94 20.40
N ARG A 161 -7.16 7.84 19.92
CA ARG A 161 -7.80 8.88 20.74
C ARG A 161 -9.30 8.96 20.55
N ASP A 162 -10.02 9.32 21.62
CA ASP A 162 -11.46 9.54 21.57
C ASP A 162 -11.88 10.63 20.58
N SER A 163 -11.04 11.66 20.39
CA SER A 163 -11.27 12.69 19.38
C SER A 163 -11.30 12.11 17.96
N GLN A 164 -10.37 11.20 17.64
CA GLN A 164 -10.32 10.50 16.36
C GLN A 164 -11.54 9.60 16.18
N LYS A 165 -11.97 8.90 17.24
CA LYS A 165 -13.21 8.10 17.23
C LYS A 165 -14.41 8.96 16.86
N GLY A 166 -14.54 10.15 17.45
CA GLY A 166 -15.57 11.12 17.12
C GLY A 166 -15.54 11.54 15.65
N ILE A 167 -14.34 11.76 15.09
CA ILE A 167 -14.15 12.12 13.68
C ILE A 167 -14.55 10.98 12.75
N ILE A 168 -14.10 9.75 13.02
CA ILE A 168 -14.45 8.56 12.22
C ILE A 168 -15.97 8.36 12.21
N ILE A 169 -16.63 8.41 13.36
CA ILE A 169 -18.09 8.25 13.44
C ILE A 169 -18.78 9.40 12.67
N GLY A 170 -18.30 10.63 12.91
CA GLY A 170 -18.88 11.84 12.35
C GLY A 170 -20.26 12.16 12.93
N LYS A 171 -20.80 13.32 12.56
CA LYS A 171 -22.10 13.81 13.08
C LYS A 171 -23.21 12.78 12.79
N GLN A 172 -23.82 12.25 13.86
CA GLN A 172 -24.88 11.23 13.78
C GLN A 172 -24.46 9.94 13.04
N GLY A 173 -23.17 9.58 13.04
CA GLY A 173 -22.69 8.38 12.35
C GLY A 173 -22.61 8.52 10.82
N LYS A 174 -22.84 9.71 10.25
CA LYS A 174 -22.92 9.90 8.80
C LYS A 174 -21.60 9.59 8.07
N ALA A 175 -20.45 9.91 8.67
CA ALA A 175 -19.15 9.66 8.06
C ALA A 175 -18.85 8.16 8.01
N LEU A 176 -18.97 7.47 9.15
CA LEU A 176 -18.79 6.02 9.22
C LEU A 176 -19.78 5.27 8.30
N LYS A 177 -21.04 5.71 8.24
CA LYS A 177 -22.03 5.12 7.33
C LYS A 177 -21.61 5.24 5.87
N LYS A 178 -21.03 6.38 5.47
CA LYS A 178 -20.51 6.56 4.10
C LYS A 178 -19.39 5.57 3.81
N VAL A 179 -18.39 5.48 4.69
CA VAL A 179 -17.26 4.54 4.57
C VAL A 179 -17.76 3.11 4.46
N ALA A 180 -18.62 2.67 5.38
CA ALA A 180 -19.17 1.32 5.37
C ALA A 180 -19.99 1.03 4.11
N THR A 181 -20.77 2.01 3.61
CA THR A 181 -21.59 1.84 2.41
C THR A 181 -20.74 1.64 1.16
N GLU A 182 -19.70 2.47 0.98
CA GLU A 182 -18.83 2.39 -0.19
C GLU A 182 -17.91 1.15 -0.11
N ALA A 183 -17.36 0.84 1.07
CA ALA A 183 -16.61 -0.39 1.28
C ALA A 183 -17.47 -1.64 0.98
N ARG A 184 -18.71 -1.68 1.47
CA ARG A 184 -19.64 -2.79 1.20
C ARG A 184 -19.87 -3.00 -0.30
N ARG A 185 -20.05 -1.93 -1.08
CA ARG A 185 -20.25 -2.03 -2.54
C ARG A 185 -19.03 -2.60 -3.26
N ASP A 186 -17.84 -2.25 -2.80
CA ASP A 186 -16.60 -2.74 -3.41
C ASP A 186 -16.34 -4.19 -3.01
N LEU A 187 -16.67 -4.56 -1.77
CA LEU A 187 -16.66 -5.96 -1.32
C LEU A 187 -17.68 -6.81 -2.09
N GLU A 188 -18.88 -6.30 -2.36
CA GLU A 188 -19.88 -7.02 -3.17
C GLU A 188 -19.36 -7.30 -4.58
N ARG A 189 -18.70 -6.31 -5.20
CA ARG A 189 -18.07 -6.47 -6.51
C ARG A 189 -16.89 -7.44 -6.47
N PHE A 190 -16.06 -7.36 -5.44
CA PHE A 190 -14.88 -8.20 -5.26
C PHE A 190 -15.25 -9.67 -5.04
N PHE A 191 -16.21 -9.95 -4.14
CA PHE A 191 -16.61 -11.34 -3.81
C PHE A 191 -17.71 -11.90 -4.72
N GLY A 192 -18.39 -11.07 -5.50
CA GLY A 192 -19.56 -11.50 -6.30
C GLY A 192 -20.73 -12.02 -5.45
N LYS A 193 -20.81 -11.60 -4.18
CA LYS A 193 -21.80 -12.03 -3.19
C LYS A 193 -22.42 -10.82 -2.50
N THR A 194 -23.62 -10.98 -1.95
CA THR A 194 -24.22 -9.95 -1.11
C THR A 194 -23.44 -9.81 0.19
N ILE A 195 -23.12 -8.57 0.59
CA ILE A 195 -22.32 -8.31 1.80
C ILE A 195 -23.19 -7.64 2.87
N PHE A 196 -23.19 -8.23 4.06
CA PHE A 196 -23.63 -7.58 5.30
C PHE A 196 -22.38 -7.15 6.08
N LEU A 197 -22.10 -5.84 6.07
CA LEU A 197 -20.92 -5.27 6.72
C LEU A 197 -21.32 -4.46 7.95
N GLU A 198 -20.84 -4.89 9.11
CA GLU A 198 -20.90 -4.14 10.37
C GLU A 198 -19.54 -3.53 10.66
N THR A 199 -19.51 -2.24 10.97
CA THR A 199 -18.28 -1.52 11.32
C THR A 199 -18.42 -0.87 12.68
N PHE A 200 -17.46 -1.13 13.57
CA PHE A 200 -17.38 -0.53 14.89
C PHE A 200 -16.13 0.34 15.00
N VAL A 201 -16.15 1.32 15.91
CA VAL A 201 -14.98 2.16 16.19
C VAL A 201 -14.59 2.01 17.65
N LYS A 202 -13.39 1.47 17.90
CA LYS A 202 -12.82 1.27 19.24
C LYS A 202 -11.60 2.17 19.41
N VAL A 203 -11.43 2.69 20.62
CA VAL A 203 -10.20 3.40 21.00
C VAL A 203 -9.28 2.37 21.64
N ASP A 204 -8.07 2.24 21.11
CA ASP A 204 -6.98 1.48 21.70
C ASP A 204 -5.78 2.42 21.84
N LYS A 205 -5.43 2.76 23.08
CA LYS A 205 -4.42 3.80 23.32
C LYS A 205 -3.04 3.24 23.03
N ASP A 206 -2.25 4.01 22.30
CA ASP A 206 -0.85 3.71 22.02
C ASP A 206 -0.63 2.36 21.29
N TRP A 207 -1.64 1.85 20.59
CA TRP A 207 -1.58 0.56 19.90
C TRP A 207 -0.41 0.48 18.90
N ARG A 208 -0.06 1.62 18.28
CA ARG A 208 1.07 1.72 17.34
C ARG A 208 2.44 1.52 17.98
N SER A 209 2.53 1.75 19.28
CA SER A 209 3.74 1.56 20.08
C SER A 209 3.72 0.24 20.83
N SER A 210 2.64 -0.53 20.73
CA SER A 210 2.47 -1.81 21.42
C SER A 210 2.82 -2.95 20.48
N ASP A 211 3.97 -3.59 20.72
CA ASP A 211 4.39 -4.76 19.94
C ASP A 211 3.35 -5.89 19.93
N LYS A 212 2.61 -6.03 21.03
CA LYS A 212 1.53 -6.99 21.17
C LYS A 212 0.39 -6.68 20.21
N GLU A 213 -0.06 -5.43 20.18
CA GLU A 213 -1.17 -5.04 19.30
C GLU A 213 -0.76 -5.03 17.83
N LEU A 214 0.47 -4.59 17.53
CA LEU A 214 1.02 -4.70 16.19
C LEU A 214 1.02 -6.16 15.68
N ARG A 215 1.47 -7.12 16.51
CA ARG A 215 1.37 -8.55 16.16
C ARG A 215 -0.07 -9.01 15.98
N ASN A 216 -1.00 -8.59 16.84
CA ASN A 216 -2.42 -8.93 16.70
C ASN A 216 -3.03 -8.42 15.39
N PHE A 217 -2.59 -7.24 14.93
CA PHE A 217 -2.99 -6.66 13.66
C PHE A 217 -2.27 -7.26 12.44
N GLY A 218 -1.40 -8.25 12.66
CA GLY A 218 -0.69 -8.94 11.58
C GLY A 218 0.61 -8.27 11.15
N TYR A 219 1.10 -7.26 11.89
CA TYR A 219 2.43 -6.73 11.65
C TYR A 219 3.48 -7.68 12.25
N GLN A 220 4.34 -8.22 11.38
CA GLN A 220 5.53 -8.93 11.81
C GLN A 220 6.58 -7.91 12.28
N LEU A 221 6.87 -7.97 13.58
CA LEU A 221 7.95 -7.23 14.22
C LEU A 221 9.14 -8.18 14.30
N ASP A 222 9.81 -8.32 13.17
CA ASP A 222 11.18 -8.82 13.13
C ASP A 222 12.15 -7.65 13.39
#